data_AF-A0A348V602-F1
#
_entry.id   AF-A0A348V602-F1
#
_cell.length_a   1.000
_cell.length_b   1.000
_cell.length_c   1.000
_cell.angle_alpha   90.00
_cell.angle_beta   90.00
_cell.angle_gamma   90.00
#
_symmetry.space_group_name_H-M   'P 1'
#
loop_
_entity.id
_entity.type
_entity.pdbx_description
1 polymer ?
#
loop_
_entity_poly.entity_id
_entity_poly.type
_entity_poly.pdbx_seq_one_letter_code
_entity_poly.pdbx_strand_id
1 'polypeptide(L)' 'VVPLLIIGTIGRKVYKLNYFTLMGLIAGSMTDPPALSYANAAAGNDIPAVSYATVYPLTMFLRVISAQLLILIFL' A
#
# COMPACT_ATOMS: atom_id res chain seq x y z
N VAL A 1 -2.24 1.75 -12.59
CA VAL A 1 -1.80 3.17 -12.69
C VAL A 1 -2.85 4.16 -12.18
N VAL A 2 -4.12 4.07 -12.62
CA VAL A 2 -5.18 4.97 -12.14
C VAL A 2 -5.37 4.97 -10.60
N PRO A 3 -5.39 3.81 -9.90
CA PRO A 3 -5.54 3.78 -8.44
C PRO A 3 -4.34 4.42 -7.71
N LEU A 4 -3.14 4.27 -8.27
CA LEU A 4 -1.89 4.82 -7.72
C LEU A 4 -1.90 6.35 -7.72
N LEU A 5 -2.35 6.96 -8.82
CA LEU A 5 -2.47 8.41 -8.93
C LEU A 5 -3.52 8.98 -7.97
N ILE A 6 -4.66 8.29 -7.83
CA ILE A 6 -5.74 8.71 -6.93
C ILE A 6 -5.28 8.61 -5.47
N ILE A 7 -4.77 7.45 -5.04
CA ILE A 7 -4.32 7.21 -3.66
C ILE A 7 -3.11 8.09 -3.33
N GLY A 8 -2.18 8.26 -4.27
CA GLY A 8 -1.04 9.16 -4.08
C GLY A 8 -1.48 10.61 -3.86
N THR A 9 -2.44 11.08 -4.66
CA THR A 9 -2.96 12.46 -4.54
C THR A 9 -3.78 12.64 -3.25
N ILE A 10 -4.63 11.68 -2.89
CA ILE A 10 -5.46 11.72 -1.68
C ILE A 10 -4.59 11.60 -0.42
N GLY A 11 -3.65 10.66 -0.37
CA GLY A 11 -2.75 10.49 0.76
C GLY A 11 -1.88 11.71 1.02
N ARG A 12 -1.48 12.43 -0.04
CA ARG A 12 -0.72 13.68 0.07
C ARG A 12 -1.60 14.88 0.47
N LYS A 13 -2.78 15.07 -0.16
CA LYS A 13 -3.63 16.25 0.08
C LYS A 13 -4.53 16.14 1.31
N VAL A 14 -5.09 14.97 1.60
CA VAL A 14 -6.07 14.78 2.68
C VAL A 14 -5.38 14.32 3.96
N TYR A 15 -4.51 13.33 3.87
CA TYR A 15 -3.83 12.73 5.04
C TYR A 15 -2.46 13.33 5.34
N LYS A 16 -1.97 14.27 4.51
CA LYS A 16 -0.66 14.94 4.64
C LYS A 16 0.50 13.96 4.88
N LEU A 17 0.43 12.77 4.29
CA LEU A 17 1.45 11.75 4.50
C LEU A 17 2.79 12.16 3.86
N ASN A 18 3.87 11.80 4.55
CA ASN A 18 5.23 11.98 4.02
C ASN A 18 5.40 11.17 2.74
N TYR A 19 6.15 11.72 1.78
CA TYR A 19 6.34 11.10 0.48
C TYR A 19 6.93 9.68 0.59
N PHE A 20 7.84 9.48 1.55
CA PHE A 20 8.45 8.18 1.86
C PHE A 20 7.43 7.16 2.42
N THR A 21 6.55 7.59 3.32
CA THR A 21 5.44 6.77 3.84
C THR A 21 4.49 6.39 2.72
N LEU A 22 4.17 7.33 1.84
CA LEU A 22 3.27 7.12 0.70
C LEU A 22 3.84 6.09 -0.29
N MET A 23 5.14 6.16 -0.59
CA MET A 23 5.82 5.18 -1.45
C MET A 23 5.79 3.77 -0.84
N GLY A 24 6.09 3.64 0.45
CA GLY A 24 6.01 2.35 1.16
C GLY A 24 4.59 1.80 1.25
N LEU A 25 3.61 2.68 1.51
CA LEU A 25 2.19 2.33 1.56
C LEU A 25 1.70 1.82 0.21
N ILE A 26 2.06 2.52 -0.86
CA ILE A 26 1.72 2.14 -2.22
C ILE A 26 2.34 0.79 -2.57
N ALA A 27 3.64 0.61 -2.33
CA ALA A 27 4.33 -0.66 -2.58
C ALA A 27 3.72 -1.83 -1.79
N GLY A 28 3.35 -1.60 -0.53
CA GLY A 28 2.70 -2.60 0.33
C GLY A 28 1.28 -2.94 -0.14
N SER A 29 0.52 -1.94 -0.61
CA SER A 29 -0.83 -2.16 -1.13
C SER A 29 -0.84 -2.95 -2.44
N MET A 30 0.12 -2.67 -3.32
CA MET A 30 0.28 -3.38 -4.59
C MET A 30 1.04 -4.70 -4.45
N THR A 31 1.57 -4.99 -3.25
CA THR A 31 2.29 -6.23 -2.97
C THR A 31 3.57 -6.38 -3.81
N ASP A 32 4.28 -5.27 -4.08
CA ASP A 32 5.41 -5.19 -5.02
C ASP A 32 6.77 -4.97 -4.30
N PRO A 33 7.58 -6.03 -4.07
CA PRO A 33 8.94 -5.92 -3.51
C PRO A 33 9.91 -4.99 -4.26
N PRO A 34 9.94 -4.92 -5.62
CA PRO A 34 10.86 -4.02 -6.31
C PRO A 34 10.50 -2.54 -6.10
N ALA A 35 9.22 -2.22 -5.94
CA ALA A 35 8.78 -0.87 -5.61
C ALA A 35 9.23 -0.46 -4.19
N LEU A 36 9.27 -1.39 -3.25
CA LEU A 36 9.81 -1.15 -1.91
C LEU A 36 11.32 -0.90 -1.95
N SER A 37 12.08 -1.70 -2.70
CA SER A 37 13.53 -1.50 -2.85
C SER A 37 13.84 -0.13 -3.45
N TYR A 38 13.06 0.30 -4.46
CA TYR A 38 13.15 1.64 -5.02
C TYR A 38 12.78 2.73 -4.00
N ALA A 39 11.70 2.54 -3.24
CA ALA A 39 11.27 3.48 -2.22
C ALA A 39 12.30 3.66 -1.09
N ASN A 40 12.93 2.57 -0.64
CA ASN A 40 14.00 2.61 0.36
C ASN A 40 15.27 3.26 -0.20
N ALA A 41 15.65 2.94 -1.45
CA ALA A 41 16.78 3.59 -2.10
C ALA A 41 16.56 5.10 -2.31
N ALA A 42 15.33 5.51 -2.63
CA ALA A 42 14.95 6.92 -2.78
C ALA A 42 14.79 7.67 -1.43
N ALA A 43 14.43 6.96 -0.36
CA ALA A 43 14.23 7.55 0.96
C ALA A 43 15.52 7.65 1.79
N GLY A 44 16.45 6.72 1.61
CA GLY A 44 17.65 6.61 2.44
C GLY A 44 17.35 6.38 3.93
N ASN A 45 16.12 5.98 4.27
CA ASN A 45 15.64 5.73 5.64
C ASN A 45 14.61 4.60 5.65
N ASP A 46 14.28 4.09 6.84
CA ASP A 46 13.41 2.91 7.02
C ASP A 46 11.89 3.23 7.00
N ILE A 47 11.49 4.48 6.78
CA ILE A 47 10.08 4.90 6.78
C ILE A 47 9.24 4.15 5.72
N PRO A 48 9.72 3.94 4.47
CA PRO A 48 9.00 3.15 3.47
C PRO A 48 8.87 1.68 3.87
N ALA A 49 9.91 1.10 4.47
CA ALA A 49 9.91 -0.29 4.97
C ALA A 49 8.86 -0.51 6.06
N VAL A 50 8.80 0.40 7.04
CA VAL A 50 7.79 0.35 8.11
C VAL A 50 6.38 0.49 7.53
N SER A 51 6.19 1.41 6.58
CA SER A 51 4.89 1.61 5.94
C SER A 51 4.47 0.38 5.14
N TYR A 52 5.39 -0.25 4.40
CA TYR A 52 5.12 -1.48 3.66
C TYR A 52 4.71 -2.63 4.60
N ALA A 53 5.42 -2.81 5.70
CA ALA A 53 5.15 -3.88 6.67
C ALA A 53 3.79 -3.74 7.36
N THR A 54 3.24 -2.52 7.48
CA THR A 54 1.94 -2.30 8.11
C THR A 54 0.77 -2.54 7.15
N VAL A 55 0.86 -2.11 5.89
CA VAL A 55 -0.22 -2.33 4.92
C VAL A 55 -0.23 -3.73 4.31
N TYR A 56 0.91 -4.41 4.19
CA TYR A 56 0.95 -5.75 3.55
C TYR A 56 0.05 -6.81 4.25
N PRO A 57 0.10 -6.98 5.59
CA PRO A 57 -0.80 -7.91 6.28
C PRO A 57 -2.25 -7.48 6.18
N LEU A 58 -2.51 -6.17 6.26
CA LEU A 58 -3.85 -5.60 6.17
C LEU A 58 -4.48 -5.89 4.80
N THR A 59 -3.75 -5.67 3.70
CA THR A 59 -4.25 -5.94 2.35
C THR A 59 -4.47 -7.43 2.11
N MET A 60 -3.59 -8.29 2.62
CA MET A 60 -3.80 -9.75 2.57
C MET A 60 -5.07 -10.16 3.33
N PHE A 61 -5.28 -9.64 4.54
CA PHE A 61 -6.47 -9.93 5.31
C PHE A 61 -7.75 -9.48 4.60
N LEU A 62 -7.77 -8.24 4.10
CA LEU A 62 -8.91 -7.73 3.34
C LEU A 62 -9.19 -8.54 2.07
N ARG A 63 -8.15 -9.00 1.37
CA ARG A 63 -8.32 -9.88 0.19
C ARG A 63 -9.02 -11.18 0.56
N VAL A 64 -8.61 -11.83 1.65
CA VAL A 64 -9.23 -13.09 2.11
C VAL A 64 -10.69 -12.88 2.49
N ILE A 65 -10.99 -11.85 3.30
CA ILE A 65 -12.37 -11.54 3.70
C ILE A 65 -13.24 -11.20 2.49
N SER A 66 -12.72 -10.42 1.54
CA SER A 66 -13.46 -10.05 0.32
C SER A 66 -13.77 -11.28 -0.54
N ALA A 67 -12.82 -12.21 -0.66
CA ALA A 67 -13.05 -13.48 -1.37
C ALA A 67 -14.10 -14.35 -0.66
N GLN A 68 -14.04 -14.45 0.68
CA GLN A 68 -15.04 -15.18 1.48
C GLN A 68 -16.43 -14.57 1.35
N LEU A 69 -16.55 -13.24 1.40
CA LEU A 69 -17.81 -12.53 1.19
C LEU A 69 -18.36 -12.73 -0.23
N LEU A 70 -17.51 -12.67 -1.25
CA LEU A 70 -17.90 -12.94 -2.63
C LEU A 70 -18.48 -14.34 -2.79
N ILE A 71 -17.80 -15.35 -2.22
CA ILE A 71 -18.30 -16.73 -2.22
C ILE A 71 -19.66 -16.81 -1.54
N LEU A 72 -19.82 -16.20 -0.37
CA LEU A 72 -21.07 -16.28 0.41
C LEU A 72 -22.25 -15.55 -0.25
N ILE A 73 -21.99 -14.57 -1.12
CA ILE A 73 -23.01 -13.82 -1.87
C ILE A 73 -23.37 -14.52 -3.20
N PHE A 74 -22.41 -15.20 -3.84
CA PHE A 74 -22.61 -15.88 -5.12
C PHE A 74 -22.95 -17.39 -5.01
N LEU A 75 -22.87 -17.95 -3.80
CA LEU A 75 -23.38 -19.29 -3.46
C LEU A 75 -24.81 -19.19 -2.95
#